data_AF-A0A7J6EBM4-F1
#
_entry.id   AF-A0A7J6EBM4-F1
#
_cell.length_a   1.000
_cell.length_b   1.000
_cell.length_c   1.000
_cell.angle_alpha   90.00
_cell.angle_beta   90.00
_cell.angle_gamma   90.00
#
_symmetry.space_group_name_H-M   'P 1'
#
loop_
_entity.id
_entity.type
_entity.pdbx_description
1 polymer ?
#
loop_
_entity_poly.entity_id
_entity_poly.type
_entity_poly.pdbx_seq_one_letter_code
_entity_poly.pdbx_strand_id
1 'polypeptide(L)'
;MDPNRTEQLPAPGQWTTGFYDCFEDQSNCCYTCLCPCATFGLIAEITDKGTITSTTACILYYAMGFAHCLYGATYRTKLRALFSLPEQPYSDCFAHSCCCLCAMTQEYRELQNRGIDPAIGWQANVEKCKREGLKPPFSDQGMDR
;
A
#
# COMPACT_ATOMS: atom_id res chain seq x y z
N MET A 1 -1.90 7.99 29.81
CA MET A 1 -2.48 8.18 28.46
C MET A 1 -1.97 9.51 27.96
N ASP A 2 -1.12 9.50 26.95
CA ASP A 2 -0.58 10.73 26.36
C ASP A 2 -1.63 11.39 25.45
N PRO A 3 -2.06 12.63 25.73
CA PRO A 3 -3.08 13.34 24.96
C PRO A 3 -2.60 13.82 23.57
N ASN A 4 -1.42 13.37 23.12
CA ASN A 4 -0.78 13.82 21.87
C ASN A 4 -0.84 12.79 20.73
N ARG A 5 -1.46 11.61 20.93
CA ARG A 5 -1.66 10.61 19.86
C ARG A 5 -2.90 10.92 19.00
N THR A 6 -3.02 12.17 18.62
CA THR A 6 -3.73 12.58 17.41
C THR A 6 -2.66 13.17 16.49
N GLU A 7 -1.56 12.43 16.27
CA GLU A 7 -0.74 12.68 15.10
C GLU A 7 -1.66 12.54 13.91
N GLN A 8 -1.96 13.69 13.30
CA GLN A 8 -2.91 13.83 12.22
C GLN A 8 -2.52 12.85 11.13
N LEU A 9 -3.38 11.85 10.89
CA LEU A 9 -3.28 11.02 9.70
C LEU A 9 -3.05 11.94 8.50
N PRO A 10 -2.10 11.62 7.61
CA PRO A 10 -1.73 12.50 6.52
C PRO A 10 -2.96 12.95 5.74
N ALA A 11 -3.00 14.24 5.39
CA ALA A 11 -4.11 14.82 4.67
C ALA A 11 -4.46 13.95 3.44
N PRO A 12 -5.76 13.70 3.18
CA PRO A 12 -6.16 12.97 1.98
C PRO A 12 -5.70 13.75 0.74
N GLY A 13 -5.38 13.03 -0.34
CA GLY A 13 -5.08 13.65 -1.63
C GLY A 13 -3.62 14.03 -1.89
N GLN A 14 -2.68 13.65 -1.04
CA GLN A 14 -1.24 13.79 -1.32
C GLN A 14 -0.46 12.56 -0.87
N TRP A 15 0.55 12.18 -1.67
CA TRP A 15 1.52 11.16 -1.28
C TRP A 15 2.32 11.65 -0.07
N THR A 16 2.57 10.73 0.87
CA THR A 16 3.35 11.03 2.07
C THR A 16 4.85 10.94 1.84
N THR A 17 5.26 10.34 0.73
CA THR A 17 6.66 10.07 0.39
C THR A 17 6.89 10.26 -1.10
N GLY A 18 8.11 10.67 -1.48
CA GLY A 18 8.55 10.73 -2.86
C GLY A 18 8.71 9.35 -3.49
N PHE A 19 8.73 9.31 -4.82
CA PHE A 19 8.83 8.06 -5.58
C PHE A 19 10.20 7.40 -5.45
N TYR A 20 11.28 8.19 -5.44
CA TYR A 20 12.67 7.70 -5.36
C TYR A 20 13.22 7.66 -3.93
N ASP A 21 12.38 7.85 -2.92
CA ASP A 21 12.77 7.85 -1.51
C ASP A 21 12.96 6.42 -0.96
N CYS A 22 13.07 5.40 -1.83
CA CYS A 22 13.20 4.00 -1.42
C CYS A 22 14.41 3.75 -0.52
N PHE A 23 15.48 4.56 -0.62
CA PHE A 23 16.66 4.46 0.23
C PHE A 23 16.50 5.05 1.64
N GLU A 24 15.42 5.80 1.93
CA GLU A 24 15.14 6.33 3.27
C GLU A 24 14.70 5.24 4.26
N ASP A 25 14.23 4.09 3.75
CA ASP A 25 13.93 2.90 4.55
C ASP A 25 14.71 1.69 3.99
N GLN A 26 15.95 1.56 4.44
CA GLN A 26 16.86 0.51 3.97
C GLN A 26 16.33 -0.90 4.25
N SER A 27 15.58 -1.11 5.33
CA SER A 27 15.01 -2.42 5.66
C SER A 27 13.90 -2.85 4.71
N ASN A 28 12.95 -1.95 4.43
CA ASN A 28 11.89 -2.22 3.45
C ASN A 28 12.47 -2.34 2.03
N CYS A 29 13.43 -1.47 1.67
CA CYS A 29 14.12 -1.58 0.38
C CYS A 29 14.83 -2.93 0.22
N CYS A 30 15.53 -3.42 1.26
CA CYS A 30 16.21 -4.72 1.22
C CYS A 30 15.22 -5.88 1.15
N TYR A 31 14.15 -5.86 1.95
CA TYR A 31 13.12 -6.90 1.92
C TYR A 31 12.41 -6.96 0.56
N THR A 32 12.02 -5.82 0.00
CA THR A 32 11.40 -5.76 -1.33
C THR A 32 12.37 -6.17 -2.43
N CYS A 33 13.68 -5.88 -2.30
CA CYS A 33 14.70 -6.34 -3.24
C CYS A 33 14.85 -7.87 -3.22
N LEU A 34 14.74 -8.48 -2.04
CA LEU A 34 14.89 -9.93 -1.87
C LEU A 34 13.62 -10.69 -2.27
N CYS A 35 12.44 -10.13 -2.01
CA CYS A 35 11.17 -10.79 -2.27
C CYS A 35 10.06 -9.77 -2.64
N PRO A 36 10.06 -9.26 -3.89
CA PRO A 36 9.06 -8.29 -4.32
C PRO A 36 7.65 -8.90 -4.34
N CYS A 37 7.48 -10.17 -4.71
CA CYS A 37 6.16 -10.80 -4.70
C CYS A 37 5.52 -10.84 -3.30
N ALA A 38 6.31 -11.03 -2.23
CA ALA A 38 5.80 -11.00 -0.87
C ALA A 38 5.38 -9.59 -0.45
N THR A 39 6.22 -8.58 -0.72
CA THR A 39 5.87 -7.17 -0.44
C THR A 39 4.58 -6.79 -1.18
N PHE A 40 4.48 -7.14 -2.46
CA PHE A 40 3.29 -6.90 -3.26
C PHE A 40 2.08 -7.60 -2.66
N GLY A 41 2.23 -8.84 -2.22
CA GLY A 41 1.16 -9.60 -1.58
C GLY A 41 0.58 -8.89 -0.35
N LEU A 42 1.44 -8.33 0.51
CA LEU A 42 1.00 -7.55 1.68
C LEU A 42 0.24 -6.28 1.27
N ILE A 43 0.76 -5.52 0.30
CA ILE A 43 0.09 -4.33 -0.23
C ILE A 43 -1.27 -4.69 -0.82
N ALA A 44 -1.33 -5.78 -1.60
CA ALA A 44 -2.52 -6.22 -2.29
C ALA A 44 -3.63 -6.65 -1.32
N GLU A 45 -3.31 -7.45 -0.30
CA GLU A 45 -4.27 -7.88 0.72
C GLU A 45 -4.88 -6.67 1.46
N ILE A 46 -4.09 -5.66 1.78
CA ILE A 46 -4.62 -4.44 2.42
C ILE A 46 -5.49 -3.66 1.45
N THR A 47 -5.02 -3.46 0.22
CA THR A 47 -5.67 -2.62 -0.78
C THR A 47 -7.00 -3.22 -1.26
N ASP A 48 -7.12 -4.55 -1.27
CA ASP A 48 -8.36 -5.24 -1.63
C ASP A 48 -9.26 -5.59 -0.45
N LYS A 49 -8.90 -5.14 0.76
CA LYS A 49 -9.65 -5.34 1.99
C LYS A 49 -9.80 -6.83 2.37
N GLY A 50 -8.75 -7.62 2.11
CA GLY A 50 -8.66 -9.04 2.40
C GLY A 50 -9.49 -9.93 1.46
N THR A 51 -9.84 -9.44 0.26
CA THR A 51 -10.56 -10.24 -0.74
C THR A 51 -9.70 -11.40 -1.23
N ILE A 52 -8.41 -11.16 -1.43
CA ILE A 52 -7.39 -12.18 -1.68
C ILE A 52 -6.34 -12.13 -0.57
N THR A 53 -5.84 -13.28 -0.17
CA THR A 53 -4.76 -13.35 0.81
C THR A 53 -3.44 -12.87 0.20
N SER A 54 -2.54 -12.34 1.03
CA SER A 54 -1.18 -11.95 0.61
C SER A 54 -0.44 -13.10 -0.10
N THR A 55 -0.60 -14.34 0.36
CA THR A 55 -0.06 -15.52 -0.31
C THR A 55 -0.62 -15.70 -1.72
N THR A 56 -1.94 -15.54 -1.90
CA THR A 56 -2.58 -15.67 -3.22
C THR A 56 -2.11 -14.56 -4.15
N ALA A 57 -2.09 -13.31 -3.67
CA ALA A 57 -1.56 -12.17 -4.42
C ALA A 57 -0.09 -12.36 -4.82
N CYS A 58 0.74 -12.88 -3.91
CA CYS A 58 2.15 -13.20 -4.15
C CYS A 58 2.32 -14.24 -5.27
N ILE A 59 1.55 -15.34 -5.21
CA ILE A 59 1.57 -16.39 -6.24
C ILE A 59 1.12 -15.84 -7.60
N LEU A 60 0.03 -15.05 -7.62
CA LEU A 60 -0.47 -14.44 -8.86
C LEU A 60 0.56 -13.48 -9.46
N TYR A 61 1.18 -12.65 -8.62
CA TYR A 61 2.23 -11.72 -9.04
C TYR A 61 3.42 -12.45 -9.66
N TYR A 62 3.87 -13.54 -9.03
CA TYR A 62 4.94 -14.38 -9.57
C TYR A 62 4.54 -15.06 -10.89
N ALA A 63 3.32 -15.62 -10.96
CA ALA A 63 2.82 -16.33 -12.14
C ALA A 63 2.64 -15.42 -13.37
N MET A 64 2.42 -14.12 -13.17
CA MET A 64 2.27 -13.13 -14.24
C MET A 64 3.58 -12.87 -15.02
N GLY A 65 4.75 -13.26 -14.49
CA GLY A 65 6.04 -13.07 -15.14
C GLY A 65 6.26 -11.62 -15.56
N PHE A 66 6.58 -11.37 -16.83
CA PHE A 66 6.80 -10.01 -17.36
C PHE A 66 5.56 -9.09 -17.29
N ALA A 67 4.36 -9.63 -17.11
CA ALA A 67 3.15 -8.83 -16.97
C ALA A 67 2.87 -8.40 -15.52
N HIS A 68 3.74 -8.76 -14.56
CA HIS A 68 3.58 -8.42 -13.14
C HIS A 68 3.48 -6.90 -12.89
N CYS A 69 4.09 -6.06 -13.72
CA CYS A 69 4.00 -4.61 -13.61
C CYS A 69 2.61 -4.07 -13.98
N LEU A 70 1.84 -4.73 -14.85
CA LEU A 70 0.42 -4.41 -15.07
C LEU A 70 -0.41 -4.74 -13.82
N TYR A 71 -0.12 -5.87 -13.17
CA TYR A 71 -0.79 -6.23 -11.93
C TYR A 71 -0.48 -5.24 -10.81
N GLY A 72 0.80 -4.89 -10.66
CA GLY A 72 1.29 -3.81 -9.81
C GLY A 72 0.54 -2.51 -10.02
N ALA A 73 0.47 -2.05 -11.28
CA ALA A 73 -0.23 -0.83 -11.65
C ALA A 73 -1.71 -0.84 -11.24
N THR A 74 -2.43 -1.95 -11.43
CA THR A 74 -3.85 -2.02 -11.00
C THR A 74 -4.02 -1.84 -9.50
N TYR A 75 -3.10 -2.39 -8.69
CA TYR A 75 -3.15 -2.23 -7.24
C TYR A 75 -2.72 -0.84 -6.79
N ARG A 76 -1.75 -0.24 -7.48
CA ARG A 76 -1.41 1.17 -7.28
C ARG A 76 -2.61 2.09 -7.54
N THR A 77 -3.35 1.86 -8.62
CA THR A 77 -4.59 2.60 -8.91
C THR A 77 -5.62 2.43 -7.81
N LYS A 78 -5.81 1.21 -7.29
CA LYS A 78 -6.73 0.97 -6.16
C LYS A 78 -6.27 1.70 -4.89
N LEU A 79 -4.98 1.62 -4.54
CA LEU A 79 -4.41 2.33 -3.39
C LEU A 79 -4.63 3.83 -3.49
N ARG A 80 -4.37 4.39 -4.68
CA ARG A 80 -4.61 5.80 -4.98
C ARG A 80 -6.06 6.17 -4.81
N ALA A 81 -6.98 5.35 -5.31
CA ALA A 81 -8.41 5.56 -5.13
C ALA A 81 -8.78 5.60 -3.64
N LEU A 82 -8.27 4.66 -2.82
CA LEU A 82 -8.56 4.59 -1.38
C LEU A 82 -8.18 5.86 -0.61
N PHE A 83 -7.16 6.59 -1.04
CA PHE A 83 -6.65 7.78 -0.35
C PHE A 83 -6.75 9.07 -1.21
N SER A 84 -7.51 9.00 -2.31
CA SER A 84 -7.70 10.06 -3.31
C SER A 84 -6.38 10.67 -3.85
N LEU A 85 -5.34 9.85 -3.99
CA LEU A 85 -4.00 10.30 -4.35
C LEU A 85 -3.90 10.72 -5.84
N PRO A 86 -3.02 11.67 -6.19
CA PRO A 86 -2.80 12.13 -7.56
C PRO A 86 -1.84 11.23 -8.36
N GLU A 87 -2.10 11.06 -9.66
CA GLU A 87 -1.28 10.20 -10.55
C GLU A 87 -0.04 10.96 -10.96
N GLN A 88 0.95 11.01 -10.07
CA GLN A 88 2.15 11.81 -10.24
C GLN A 88 3.32 11.22 -9.45
N PRO A 89 4.58 11.46 -9.89
CA PRO A 89 4.95 12.14 -11.14
C PRO A 89 4.78 11.27 -12.40
N TYR A 90 4.47 9.99 -12.23
CA TYR A 90 4.35 9.01 -13.31
C TYR A 90 3.00 8.33 -13.30
N SER A 91 2.60 7.80 -14.47
CA SER A 91 1.45 6.91 -14.54
C SER A 91 1.69 5.62 -13.78
N ASP A 92 0.62 4.95 -13.34
CA ASP A 92 0.75 3.74 -12.52
C ASP A 92 1.50 2.62 -13.26
N CYS A 93 1.27 2.48 -14.58
CA CYS A 93 2.01 1.55 -15.42
C CYS A 93 3.49 1.93 -15.55
N PHE A 94 3.81 3.21 -15.73
CA PHE A 94 5.19 3.66 -15.84
C PHE A 94 5.93 3.50 -14.52
N ALA A 95 5.30 3.82 -13.39
CA ALA A 95 5.87 3.63 -12.06
C ALA A 95 6.34 2.18 -11.86
N HIS A 96 5.46 1.20 -12.10
CA HIS A 96 5.78 -0.22 -11.95
C HIS A 96 6.75 -0.74 -13.03
N SER A 97 6.73 -0.20 -14.24
CA SER A 97 7.63 -0.63 -15.33
C SER A 97 9.04 -0.01 -15.21
N CYS A 98 9.16 1.23 -14.71
CA CYS A 98 10.42 1.94 -14.56
C CYS A 98 11.18 1.50 -13.32
N CYS A 99 10.50 1.44 -12.16
CA CYS A 99 11.09 0.96 -10.93
C CYS A 99 10.01 0.32 -10.04
N CYS A 100 9.75 -0.97 -10.27
CA CYS A 100 8.78 -1.73 -9.47
C CYS A 100 9.10 -1.70 -7.96
N LEU A 101 10.39 -1.74 -7.63
CA LEU A 101 10.88 -1.61 -6.26
C LEU A 101 10.45 -0.29 -5.61
N CYS A 102 10.74 0.82 -6.27
CA CYS A 102 10.39 2.16 -5.80
C CYS A 102 8.88 2.32 -5.65
N ALA A 103 8.12 1.85 -6.65
CA ALA A 103 6.66 1.89 -6.63
C ALA A 103 6.10 1.15 -5.41
N MET A 104 6.56 -0.08 -5.16
CA MET A 104 6.08 -0.89 -4.04
C MET A 104 6.54 -0.36 -2.68
N THR A 105 7.78 0.11 -2.55
CA THR A 105 8.25 0.71 -1.29
C THR A 105 7.44 1.98 -0.97
N GLN A 106 7.12 2.81 -1.96
CA GLN A 106 6.27 3.98 -1.78
C GLN A 106 4.85 3.56 -1.33
N GLU A 107 4.26 2.56 -1.98
CA GLU A 107 2.92 2.04 -1.66
C GLU A 107 2.85 1.44 -0.24
N TYR A 108 3.86 0.67 0.14
CA TYR A 108 3.97 0.09 1.48
C TYR A 108 4.08 1.18 2.55
N ARG A 109 4.96 2.17 2.34
CA ARG A 109 5.13 3.31 3.25
C ARG A 109 3.88 4.17 3.34
N GLU A 110 3.17 4.37 2.23
CA GLU A 110 1.92 5.12 2.24
C GLU A 110 0.88 4.46 3.17
N LEU A 111 0.79 3.13 3.18
CA LEU A 111 -0.04 2.41 4.13
C LEU A 111 0.42 2.64 5.58
N GLN A 112 1.72 2.50 5.85
CA GLN A 112 2.28 2.69 7.20
C GLN A 112 2.07 4.10 7.73
N ASN A 113 2.34 5.12 6.90
CA ASN A 113 2.16 6.53 7.25
C ASN A 113 0.69 6.88 7.51
N ARG A 114 -0.25 6.08 6.96
CA ARG A 114 -1.68 6.16 7.23
C ARG A 114 -2.13 5.23 8.36
N GLY A 115 -1.20 4.73 9.18
CA GLY A 115 -1.46 3.94 10.38
C GLY A 115 -1.83 2.47 10.12
N ILE A 116 -1.73 2.02 8.87
CA ILE A 116 -2.04 0.65 8.44
C ILE A 116 -0.74 -0.12 8.33
N ASP A 117 -0.62 -1.21 9.08
CA ASP A 117 0.56 -2.06 9.03
C ASP A 117 0.31 -3.23 8.07
N PRO A 118 0.92 -3.26 6.87
CA PRO A 118 0.64 -4.33 5.92
C PRO A 118 1.11 -5.71 6.42
N ALA A 119 2.10 -5.76 7.32
CA ALA A 119 2.68 -7.02 7.79
C ALA A 119 1.72 -7.85 8.67
N ILE A 120 0.78 -7.20 9.36
CA ILE A 120 -0.21 -7.91 10.20
C ILE A 120 -1.46 -8.34 9.42
N GLY A 121 -1.56 -7.98 8.15
CA GLY A 121 -2.69 -8.32 7.28
C GLY A 121 -3.96 -7.52 7.54
N TRP A 122 -4.96 -7.72 6.69
CA TRP A 122 -6.18 -6.89 6.70
C TRP A 122 -6.96 -7.01 8.00
N GLN A 123 -7.26 -8.24 8.41
CA GLN A 123 -8.15 -8.51 9.53
C GLN A 123 -7.59 -7.97 10.86
N ALA A 124 -6.28 -8.11 11.08
CA ALA A 124 -5.64 -7.60 12.29
C ALA A 124 -5.64 -6.06 12.35
N ASN A 125 -5.52 -5.38 11.20
CA ASN A 125 -5.67 -3.92 11.14
C ASN A 125 -7.10 -3.48 11.50
N VAL A 126 -8.12 -4.21 11.03
CA VAL A 126 -9.53 -3.95 11.41
C VAL A 126 -9.73 -4.10 12.91
N GLU A 127 -9.18 -5.16 13.51
CA GLU A 127 -9.25 -5.41 14.95
C GLU A 127 -8.48 -4.36 15.77
N LYS A 128 -7.31 -3.93 15.29
CA LYS A 128 -6.54 -2.82 15.86
C LYS A 128 -7.36 -1.54 15.89
N CYS A 129 -7.97 -1.15 14.77
CA CYS A 129 -8.81 0.05 14.69
C CYS A 129 -9.99 -0.02 15.65
N LYS A 130 -10.71 -1.16 15.71
CA LYS A 130 -11.82 -1.38 16.64
C LYS A 130 -11.39 -1.20 18.09
N ARG A 131 -10.24 -1.77 18.48
CA ARG A 131 -9.68 -1.66 19.84
C ARG A 131 -9.30 -0.23 20.19
N GLU A 132 -8.81 0.53 19.22
CA GLU A 132 -8.39 1.93 19.39
C GLU A 132 -9.56 2.92 19.27
N GLY A 133 -10.79 2.44 19.03
CA GLY A 133 -11.96 3.31 18.81
C GLY A 133 -11.88 4.12 17.52
N LEU A 134 -10.98 3.77 16.61
CA LEU A 134 -10.80 4.42 15.32
C LEU A 134 -11.79 3.83 14.31
N LYS A 135 -12.34 4.70 13.45
CA LYS A 135 -12.99 4.22 12.24
C LYS A 135 -11.94 3.48 11.40
N PRO A 136 -12.22 2.27 10.88
CA PRO A 136 -11.29 1.63 9.96
C PRO A 136 -10.99 2.59 8.79
N PRO A 137 -9.76 2.59 8.26
CA PRO A 137 -9.26 3.61 7.31
C PRO A 137 -10.11 3.79 6.04
N PHE A 138 -11.08 2.90 5.81
CA PHE A 138 -11.81 2.70 4.58
C PHE A 138 -13.31 2.98 4.72
N SER A 139 -13.72 3.64 5.81
CA SER A 139 -15.13 3.74 6.22
C SER A 139 -16.01 4.65 5.35
N ASP A 140 -15.47 5.53 4.50
CA ASP A 140 -16.29 6.60 3.90
C ASP A 140 -15.98 6.93 2.42
N GLN A 141 -15.48 5.98 1.61
CA GLN A 141 -15.44 6.19 0.14
C GLN A 141 -16.32 5.16 -0.57
N GLY A 142 -17.61 5.51 -0.65
CA GLY A 142 -18.50 4.96 -1.64
C GLY A 142 -17.92 5.22 -3.04
N MET A 143 -17.81 4.15 -3.82
CA MET A 143 -17.66 4.26 -5.27
C MET A 143 -18.92 4.96 -5.80
N ASP A 144 -18.88 6.27 -6.01
CA ASP A 144 -19.73 6.84 -7.05
C ASP A 144 -19.21 6.29 -8.39
N ARG A 145 -20.09 5.51 -9.01
CA ARG A 145 -19.90 4.78 -10.27
C ARG A 145 -19.73 5.73 -11.46
#